data_AF-A0A963RLM7-F1
#
_entry.id   AF-A0A963RLM7-F1
#
_cell.length_a   1.000
_cell.length_b   1.000
_cell.length_c   1.000
_cell.angle_alpha   90.00
_cell.angle_beta   90.00
_cell.angle_gamma   90.00
#
_symmetry.space_group_name_H-M   'P 1'
#
loop_
_entity.id
_entity.type
_entity.pdbx_description
1 polymer ?
#
loop_
_entity_poly.entity_id
_entity_poly.type
_entity_poly.pdbx_seq_one_letter_code
_entity_poly.pdbx_strand_id
1 'polypeptide(L)' 'YMPLMHSEAIADHLASLKLFARLNHGSNFTFARSHYRMIARFGRYPHRNAVLGRPATPAELAAVAAGFAW' A
#
# COMPACT_ATOMS: atom_id res chain seq x y z
N TYR A 1 9.19 -10.13 4.72
CA TYR A 1 8.11 -9.79 3.75
C TYR A 1 7.35 -8.53 4.13
N MET A 2 7.00 -8.35 5.40
CA MET A 2 6.33 -7.13 5.86
C MET A 2 7.08 -5.82 5.52
N PRO A 3 8.42 -5.71 5.60
CA PRO A 3 9.11 -4.48 5.17
C PRO A 3 8.80 -4.09 3.72
N LEU A 4 8.76 -5.06 2.81
CA LEU A 4 8.41 -4.84 1.40
C LEU A 4 6.97 -4.32 1.23
N MET A 5 6.03 -4.80 2.05
CA MET A 5 4.65 -4.35 2.07
C MET A 5 4.48 -2.90 2.57
N HIS A 6 5.46 -2.34 3.27
CA HIS A 6 5.39 -0.98 3.86
C HIS A 6 6.29 0.05 3.14
N SER A 7 7.01 -0.37 2.10
CA SER A 7 7.78 0.50 1.21
C SER A 7 6.86 1.33 0.31
N GLU A 8 7.31 2.51 -0.13
CA GLU A 8 6.62 3.31 -1.17
C GLU A 8 7.18 3.04 -2.58
N ALA A 9 8.09 2.06 -2.75
CA ALA A 9 8.59 1.66 -4.05
C ALA A 9 7.74 0.54 -4.67
N ILE A 10 7.25 0.74 -5.90
CA ILE A 10 6.38 -0.25 -6.59
C ILE A 10 7.06 -1.61 -6.78
N ALA A 11 8.38 -1.64 -6.99
CA ALA A 11 9.16 -2.87 -7.14
C ALA A 11 9.09 -3.75 -5.88
N ASP A 12 9.09 -3.13 -4.70
CA ASP A 12 8.99 -3.84 -3.42
C ASP A 12 7.61 -4.48 -3.24
N HIS A 13 6.54 -3.83 -3.72
CA HIS A 13 5.20 -4.39 -3.69
C HIS A 13 5.06 -5.59 -4.63
N LEU A 14 5.66 -5.52 -5.83
CA LEU A 14 5.70 -6.65 -6.76
C LEU A 14 6.47 -7.84 -6.15
N ALA A 15 7.58 -7.58 -5.45
CA ALA A 15 8.32 -8.60 -4.71
C ALA A 15 7.49 -9.16 -3.54
N SER A 16 6.82 -8.30 -2.77
CA SER A 16 5.93 -8.65 -1.67
C SER A 16 4.83 -9.60 -2.13
N LEU A 17 4.13 -9.28 -3.23
CA LEU A 17 3.08 -10.14 -3.81
C LEU A 17 3.60 -11.52 -4.19
N LYS A 18 4.76 -11.60 -4.87
CA LYS A 18 5.38 -12.87 -5.25
C LYS A 18 5.73 -13.72 -4.02
N LEU A 19 6.23 -13.10 -2.96
CA LEU A 19 6.64 -13.78 -1.74
C LEU A 19 5.43 -14.27 -0.94
N PHE A 20 4.42 -13.42 -0.74
CA PHE A 20 3.20 -13.83 -0.03
C PHE A 20 2.40 -14.88 -0.80
N ALA A 21 2.38 -14.83 -2.14
CA ALA A 21 1.77 -15.89 -2.96
C ALA A 21 2.41 -17.27 -2.70
N ARG A 22 3.73 -17.31 -2.48
CA ARG A 22 4.47 -18.57 -2.19
C ARG A 22 4.25 -19.11 -0.78
N LEU A 23 3.98 -18.23 0.18
CA LEU A 23 3.80 -18.62 1.59
C LEU A 23 2.39 -19.15 1.89
N ASN A 24 1.41 -18.81 1.03
CA ASN A 24 -0.01 -19.20 0.97
C ASN A 24 -0.87 -17.94 0.71
N HIS A 25 -2.01 -18.12 0.04
CA HIS A 25 -3.02 -17.09 -0.22
C HIS A 25 -3.87 -16.74 1.03
N GLY A 26 -3.25 -16.73 2.21
CA GLY A 26 -3.91 -16.37 3.46
C GLY A 26 -4.12 -14.85 3.61
N SER A 27 -4.57 -14.43 4.79
CA SER A 27 -4.84 -13.01 5.13
C SER A 27 -3.69 -12.07 4.72
N ASN A 28 -2.44 -12.46 4.95
CA ASN A 28 -1.26 -11.68 4.59
C ASN A 28 -1.14 -11.40 3.08
N PHE A 29 -1.58 -12.32 2.22
CA PHE A 29 -1.58 -12.09 0.77
C PHE A 29 -2.65 -11.07 0.35
N THR A 30 -3.83 -11.12 0.99
CA THR A 30 -4.87 -10.11 0.81
C THR A 30 -4.37 -8.73 1.22
N PHE A 31 -3.71 -8.62 2.37
CA PHE A 31 -3.08 -7.36 2.80
C PHE A 31 -2.00 -6.89 1.81
N ALA A 32 -1.16 -7.78 1.30
CA ALA A 32 -0.16 -7.44 0.29
C ALA A 32 -0.79 -6.86 -0.99
N ARG A 33 -1.95 -7.38 -1.42
CA ARG A 33 -2.70 -6.87 -2.57
C ARG A 33 -3.28 -5.48 -2.33
N SER A 34 -3.87 -5.22 -1.17
CA SER A 34 -4.37 -3.89 -0.82
C SER A 34 -3.25 -2.86 -0.76
N HIS A 35 -2.09 -3.23 -0.18
CA HIS A 35 -0.91 -2.38 -0.15
C HIS A 35 -0.36 -2.07 -1.55
N TYR A 36 -0.28 -3.09 -2.42
CA TYR A 36 0.09 -2.90 -3.83
C TYR A 36 -0.85 -1.94 -4.55
N ARG A 37 -2.18 -2.08 -4.38
CA ARG A 37 -3.17 -1.20 -5.01
C ARG A 37 -2.98 0.26 -4.62
N MET A 38 -2.66 0.52 -3.35
CA MET A 38 -2.39 1.86 -2.86
C MET A 38 -1.19 2.49 -3.57
N ILE A 39 -0.05 1.77 -3.61
CA ILE A 39 1.16 2.27 -4.25
C ILE A 39 1.00 2.33 -5.78
N ALA A 40 0.29 1.40 -6.40
CA ALA A 40 0.01 1.45 -7.84
C ALA A 40 -0.88 2.65 -8.21
N ARG A 41 -1.79 3.06 -7.33
CA ARG A 41 -2.70 4.19 -7.57
C ARG A 41 -2.07 5.55 -7.28
N PHE A 42 -1.34 5.67 -6.17
CA PHE A 42 -0.88 6.97 -5.66
C PHE A 42 0.64 7.13 -5.64
N GLY A 43 1.41 6.05 -5.86
CA GLY A 43 2.87 6.04 -5.75
C GLY A 43 3.41 6.17 -4.32
N ARG A 44 2.53 6.29 -3.31
CA ARG A 44 2.84 6.50 -1.90
C ARG A 44 1.65 6.13 -1.02
N TYR A 45 1.82 6.18 0.30
CA TYR A 45 0.72 6.04 1.25
C TYR A 45 0.13 7.40 1.63
N PRO A 46 -1.11 7.71 1.23
CA PRO A 46 -1.76 8.99 1.53
C PRO A 46 -1.86 9.31 3.02
N HIS A 47 -2.10 8.29 3.87
CA HIS A 47 -2.18 8.46 5.32
C HIS A 47 -0.86 8.92 5.96
N ARG A 48 0.28 8.76 5.26
CA ARG A 48 1.58 9.26 5.71
C ARG A 48 1.85 10.71 5.30
N ASN A 49 0.99 11.33 4.49
CA ASN A 49 1.24 12.65 3.95
C ASN A 49 1.43 13.70 5.05
N ALA A 50 0.55 13.74 6.06
CA ALA A 50 0.65 14.71 7.14
C ALA A 50 1.95 14.58 7.96
N VAL A 51 2.31 13.35 8.38
CA VAL A 51 3.52 13.10 9.19
C VAL A 51 4.81 13.33 8.41
N LEU A 52 4.78 13.22 7.08
CA LEU A 52 5.92 13.48 6.20
C LEU A 52 5.91 14.89 5.59
N GLY A 53 4.98 15.77 6.00
CA GLY A 53 4.89 17.15 5.49
C GLY A 53 4.55 17.26 4.00
N ARG A 54 3.88 16.25 3.42
CA ARG A 54 3.53 16.22 1.98
C ARG A 54 2.14 16.81 1.74
N PRO A 55 1.92 17.62 0.69
CA PRO A 55 0.59 18.04 0.30
C PRO A 55 -0.21 16.81 -0.19
N ALA A 56 -1.48 16.73 0.24
CA ALA A 56 -2.41 15.70 -0.20
C ALA A 56 -3.30 16.22 -1.33
N THR A 57 -3.56 15.37 -2.32
CA THR A 57 -4.56 15.65 -3.38
C THR A 57 -5.98 15.34 -2.89
N PRO A 58 -7.03 15.88 -3.53
CA PRO A 58 -8.40 15.53 -3.21
C PRO A 58 -8.69 14.02 -3.27
N ALA A 59 -8.10 13.31 -4.24
CA ALA A 59 -8.25 11.86 -4.37
C ALA A 59 -7.59 11.08 -3.22
N GLU A 60 -6.44 11.57 -2.75
CA GLU A 60 -5.74 11.01 -1.59
C GLU A 60 -6.50 11.26 -0.28
N LEU A 61 -7.10 12.44 -0.12
CA LEU A 61 -7.95 12.76 1.03
C LEU A 61 -9.22 11.90 1.04
N ALA A 62 -9.88 11.76 -0.11
CA ALA A 62 -11.05 10.91 -0.26
C ALA A 62 -10.73 9.43 0.00
N ALA A 63 -9.54 8.98 -0.42
CA ALA A 63 -9.01 7.70 0.02
C ALA A 63 -8.92 7.71 1.55
N VAL A 64 -8.03 8.47 2.20
CA VAL A 64 -7.88 8.43 3.67
C VAL A 64 -9.22 8.45 4.44
N ALA A 65 -10.20 9.26 4.01
CA ALA A 65 -11.54 9.31 4.59
C ALA A 65 -12.37 8.02 4.44
N ALA A 66 -12.26 7.29 3.32
CA ALA A 66 -12.92 6.00 3.11
C ALA A 66 -12.34 4.86 3.97
N GLY A 67 -11.21 5.09 4.68
CA GLY A 67 -10.60 4.12 5.59
C GLY A 67 -10.00 2.91 4.89
N PHE A 68 -9.51 1.90 5.63
CA PHE A 68 -8.71 0.77 5.10
C PHE A 68 -9.36 -0.11 4.01
N ALA A 69 -10.53 0.24 3.50
CA ALA A 69 -11.17 -0.33 2.32
C ALA A 69 -10.52 0.19 1.01
N TRP A 70 -9.31 -0.30 0.71
CA TRP A 70 -8.64 -0.13 -0.59
C TRP A 70 -8.27 -1.48 -1.23
#